data_AF-A0A9W8MSU6-F1
#
_entry.id   AF-A0A9W8MSU6-F1
#
_cell.length_a   1.000
_cell.length_b   1.000
_cell.length_c   1.000
_cell.angle_alpha   90.00
_cell.angle_beta   90.00
_cell.angle_gamma   90.00
#
_symmetry.space_group_name_H-M   'P 1'
#
loop_
_entity.id
_entity.type
_entity.pdbx_description
1 polymer ?
#
loop_
_entity_poly.entity_id
_entity_poly.type
_entity_poly.pdbx_seq_one_letter_code
_entity_poly.pdbx_strand_id
1 'polypeptide(L)' 'MGHGPVKIDPAIERFNNMRESAYLNFRWTNCTVRTAVLGFIVVPAAVFYLADRYNQRFNFTATRKGQSLYVGAPSPRVEE' A
#
# COMPACT_ATOMS: atom_id res chain seq x y z
N MET A 1 -37.74 18.69 -19.90
CA MET A 1 -36.65 19.21 -19.04
C MET A 1 -37.28 19.59 -17.71
N GLY A 2 -36.79 19.06 -16.58
CA GLY A 2 -37.18 19.62 -15.27
C GLY A 2 -37.40 18.58 -14.18
N HIS A 3 -36.31 18.05 -13.64
CA HIS A 3 -36.32 17.61 -12.24
C HIS A 3 -36.16 18.89 -11.41
N GLY A 4 -36.99 19.09 -10.39
CA GLY A 4 -36.93 20.29 -9.54
C GLY A 4 -35.55 20.48 -8.89
N PRO A 5 -35.26 21.66 -8.32
CA PRO A 5 -33.97 21.90 -7.67
C PRO A 5 -33.73 20.85 -6.57
N VAL A 6 -32.48 20.38 -6.47
CA VAL A 6 -32.07 19.44 -5.43
C VAL A 6 -32.41 20.04 -4.06
N LYS A 7 -33.08 19.24 -3.22
CA LYS A 7 -33.38 19.65 -1.85
C LYS A 7 -32.06 19.70 -1.08
N ILE A 8 -31.64 20.92 -0.72
CA ILE A 8 -30.42 21.13 0.07
C ILE A 8 -30.71 20.77 1.53
N ASP A 9 -29.96 19.79 2.04
CA ASP A 9 -29.96 19.45 3.46
C ASP A 9 -28.79 20.17 4.14
N PRO A 10 -29.05 21.08 5.09
CA PRO A 10 -27.99 21.81 5.78
C PRO A 10 -27.01 20.90 6.53
N ALA A 11 -27.42 19.69 6.94
CA ALA A 11 -26.51 18.74 7.59
C ALA A 11 -25.48 18.18 6.60
N ILE A 12 -25.90 17.87 5.37
CA ILE A 12 -25.03 17.37 4.32
C ILE A 12 -24.02 18.44 3.89
N GLU A 13 -24.48 19.67 3.70
CA GLU A 13 -23.60 20.79 3.35
C GLU A 13 -22.55 21.07 4.43
N ARG A 14 -22.93 21.01 5.71
CA ARG A 14 -21.99 21.18 6.83
C ARG A 14 -20.96 20.05 6.90
N PHE A 15 -21.38 18.81 6.66
CA PHE A 15 -20.46 17.67 6.61
C PHE A 15 -19.50 17.79 5.43
N ASN A 16 -19.99 18.22 4.27
CA ASN A 16 -19.15 18.47 3.10
C ASN A 16 -18.12 19.55 3.40
N ASN A 17 -18.56 20.70 3.92
CA ASN A 17 -17.68 21.80 4.33
C ASN A 17 -16.63 21.35 5.34
N MET A 18 -17.01 20.58 6.38
CA MET A 18 -16.08 20.05 7.37
C MET A 18 -14.96 19.21 6.73
N ARG A 19 -15.28 18.37 5.74
CA ARG A 19 -14.30 17.52 5.06
C ARG A 19 -13.41 18.32 4.13
N GLU A 20 -13.98 19.22 3.35
CA GLU A 20 -13.24 20.07 2.41
C GLU A 20 -12.30 21.02 3.16
N SER A 21 -12.76 21.59 4.27
CA SER A 21 -11.98 22.52 5.10
C SER A 21 -11.16 21.84 6.21
N ALA A 22 -11.04 20.50 6.20
CA ALA A 22 -10.39 19.76 7.29
C ALA A 22 -8.92 20.16 7.47
N TYR A 23 -8.23 20.47 6.36
CA TYR A 23 -6.81 20.84 6.38
C TYR A 23 -6.55 22.19 7.08
N LEU A 24 -7.51 23.11 7.07
CA LEU A 24 -7.37 24.42 7.73
C LEU A 24 -7.30 24.29 9.26
N ASN A 25 -7.96 23.27 9.81
CA ASN A 25 -8.04 23.04 11.24
C ASN A 25 -7.13 21.89 11.71
N PHE A 26 -6.30 21.36 10.81
CA PHE A 26 -5.44 20.22 11.11
C PHE A 26 -4.35 20.59 12.14
N ARG A 27 -4.06 19.66 13.05
CA ARG A 27 -3.04 19.83 14.08
C ARG A 27 -2.22 18.56 14.22
N TRP A 28 -0.90 18.70 14.33
CA TRP A 28 -0.02 17.60 14.68
C TRP A 28 -0.21 17.21 16.14
N THR A 29 -0.79 16.05 16.34
CA THR A 29 -0.90 15.36 17.63
C THR A 29 -0.09 14.08 17.59
N ASN A 30 0.19 13.49 18.74
CA ASN A 30 0.90 12.21 18.81
C ASN A 30 0.19 11.11 17.99
N CYS A 31 -1.13 11.13 17.92
CA CYS A 31 -1.89 10.18 17.11
C CYS A 31 -1.67 10.42 15.60
N THR A 32 -1.91 11.65 15.11
CA THR A 32 -1.79 11.97 13.68
C THR A 32 -0.35 11.82 13.18
N VAL A 33 0.65 12.16 14.00
CA VAL A 33 2.07 11.95 13.65
C VAL A 33 2.37 10.47 13.50
N ARG A 34 1.92 9.61 14.44
CA ARG A 34 2.10 8.16 14.33
C ARG A 34 1.45 7.60 13.07
N THR A 35 0.21 8.00 12.79
CA THR A 35 -0.49 7.58 11.57
C THR A 35 0.25 8.01 10.31
N ALA A 36 0.72 9.27 10.25
CA ALA A 36 1.45 9.78 9.10
C ALA A 36 2.79 9.06 8.90
N VAL A 37 3.59 8.90 9.95
CA VAL A 37 4.89 8.21 9.88
C VAL A 37 4.70 6.75 9.46
N LEU A 38 3.73 6.04 10.05
CA LEU A 38 3.46 4.66 9.69
C LEU A 38 3.00 4.54 8.23
N GLY A 39 2.04 5.37 7.81
CA GLY A 39 1.43 5.28 6.48
C GLY A 39 2.33 5.76 5.34
N PHE A 40 3.06 6.86 5.53
CA PHE A 40 3.84 7.48 4.45
C PHE A 40 5.32 7.09 4.45
N ILE A 41 5.88 6.65 5.59
CA ILE A 41 7.30 6.33 5.69
C ILE A 41 7.49 4.84 5.89
N VAL A 42 6.97 4.29 6.99
CA VAL A 42 7.29 2.91 7.40
C VAL A 42 6.75 1.90 6.40
N VAL A 43 5.47 2.00 6.02
CA VAL A 43 4.86 1.04 5.09
C VAL A 43 5.54 1.10 3.70
N PRO A 44 5.69 2.28 3.04
CA PRO A 44 6.34 2.33 1.74
C PRO A 44 7.81 1.89 1.78
N ALA A 45 8.56 2.27 2.82
CA ALA A 45 9.95 1.86 2.97
C ALA A 45 10.08 0.34 3.17
N ALA A 46 9.20 -0.27 3.97
CA ALA A 46 9.18 -1.71 4.17
C ALA A 46 8.87 -2.46 2.86
N VAL A 47 7.86 -2.00 2.11
CA VAL A 47 7.50 -2.58 0.81
C VAL A 47 8.66 -2.45 -0.18
N PHE A 48 9.29 -1.27 -0.26
CA PHE A 48 10.45 -1.05 -1.12
C PHE A 48 11.62 -1.96 -0.74
N TYR A 49 11.95 -2.05 0.55
CA TYR A 49 13.03 -2.90 1.04
C TYR A 49 12.79 -4.38 0.70
N LEU A 50 11.57 -4.88 0.89
CA LEU A 50 11.22 -6.25 0.53
C LEU A 50 11.29 -6.47 -0.98
N ALA A 51 10.77 -5.52 -1.77
CA ALA A 51 10.85 -5.58 -3.21
C ALA A 51 12.31 -5.66 -3.67
N ASP A 52 13.17 -4.76 -3.22
CA ASP A 52 14.61 -4.74 -3.57
C ASP A 52 15.32 -6.03 -3.14
N ARG A 53 15.07 -6.50 -1.91
CA ARG A 53 15.72 -7.70 -1.38
C ARG A 53 15.38 -8.97 -2.14
N TYR A 54 14.15 -9.10 -2.61
CA TYR A 54 13.65 -10.31 -3.24
C TYR A 54 13.47 -10.18 -4.75
N ASN A 55 13.75 -9.00 -5.32
CA ASN A 55 13.71 -8.77 -6.75
C ASN A 55 14.62 -9.77 -7.47
N GLN A 56 14.07 -10.49 -8.44
CA GLN A 56 14.78 -11.45 -9.29
C GLN A 56 15.55 -12.56 -8.55
N ARG A 57 15.33 -12.75 -7.24
CA ARG A 57 16.00 -13.83 -6.49
C ARG A 57 15.42 -15.20 -6.79
N PHE A 58 14.14 -15.27 -7.12
CA PHE A 58 13.42 -16.51 -7.31
C PHE A 58 12.96 -16.66 -8.75
N ASN A 59 13.21 -17.83 -9.32
CA ASN A 59 12.69 -18.23 -10.61
C ASN A 59 11.93 -19.55 -10.46
N PHE A 60 10.64 -19.52 -10.79
CA PHE A 60 9.74 -20.68 -10.74
C PHE A 60 9.52 -21.31 -12.11
N THR A 61 10.09 -20.74 -13.16
CA THR A 61 9.94 -21.23 -14.53
C THR A 61 10.62 -22.59 -14.67
N ALA A 62 9.82 -23.63 -14.95
CA ALA A 62 10.25 -25.01 -15.22
C ALA A 62 11.07 -25.71 -14.11
N THR A 63 10.97 -25.26 -12.86
CA THR A 63 11.66 -25.90 -11.72
C THR A 63 11.06 -27.29 -11.41
N ARG A 64 11.90 -28.32 -11.25
CA ARG A 64 11.48 -29.69 -10.91
C ARG A 64 11.49 -29.96 -9.39
N LYS A 65 10.82 -31.03 -8.96
CA LYS A 65 10.85 -31.48 -7.55
C LYS A 65 12.30 -31.72 -7.11
N GLY A 66 12.71 -31.08 -6.01
CA GLY A 66 14.06 -31.19 -5.46
C GLY A 66 15.06 -30.17 -6.03
N GLN A 67 14.67 -29.32 -6.99
CA GLN A 67 15.52 -28.25 -7.50
C GLN A 67 15.32 -26.94 -6.71
N SER A 68 16.39 -26.16 -6.57
CA SER A 68 16.35 -24.85 -5.91
C SER A 68 15.64 -23.82 -6.78
N LEU A 69 14.90 -22.91 -6.13
CA LEU A 69 14.22 -21.77 -6.77
C LEU A 69 15.10 -20.52 -6.85
N TYR A 70 16.24 -20.52 -6.17
CA TYR A 70 17.17 -19.39 -6.20
C TYR A 70 17.89 -19.33 -7.55
N VAL A 71 17.89 -18.15 -8.16
CA VAL A 71 18.65 -17.88 -9.38
C VAL A 71 20.15 -18.11 -9.11
N GLY A 72 20.79 -18.97 -9.91
CA GLY A 72 22.22 -19.30 -9.78
C GLY A 72 22.54 -20.44 -8.80
N ALA A 73 21.54 -21.13 -8.25
CA ALA A 73 21.79 -22.29 -7.40
C ALA A 73 22.38 -23.49 -8.19
N PRO A 74 23.30 -24.27 -7.58
CA PRO A 74 23.87 -25.45 -8.23
C PRO A 74 22.78 -26.51 -8.47
N SER A 75 22.87 -27.19 -9.62
CA SER A 75 21.94 -28.29 -9.96
C SER A 75 22.07 -29.42 -8.93
N PRO A 76 20.96 -30.03 -8.49
CA PRO A 76 21.03 -31.16 -7.57
C PRO A 76 21.82 -32.32 -8.22
N ARG A 77 22.68 -32.96 -7.43
CA ARG A 77 23.38 -34.17 -7.85
C ARG A 77 22.33 -35.25 -8.11
N VAL A 78 22.30 -35.75 -9.34
CA VAL A 78 21.46 -36.89 -9.70
C VAL A 78 22.10 -38.11 -9.02
N GLU A 79 21.48 -38.61 -7.95
CA GLU A 79 21.77 -39.94 -7.44
C GLU A 79 20.92 -40.90 -8.29
N GLU A 80 21.60 -41.80 -9.02
CA GLU A 80 20.99 -42.84 -9.88
C GLU A 80 20.32 -43.94 -9.07
#